data_AF-K9TCG7-F1
#
_entry.id   AF-K9TCG7-F1
#
_cell.length_a   1.000
_cell.length_b   1.000
_cell.length_c   1.000
_cell.angle_alpha   90.00
_cell.angle_beta   90.00
_cell.angle_gamma   90.00
#
_symmetry.space_group_name_H-M   'P 1'
#
loop_
_entity.id
_entity.type
_entity.pdbx_description
1 polymer ?
#
loop_
_entity_poly.entity_id
_entity_poly.type
_entity_poly.pdbx_seq_one_letter_code
_entity_poly.pdbx_strand_id
1 'polypeptide(L)'
;MVFPLPTILLQTFFLTISVAIESSVFYARCQVSRKTSVEYALAINLISACVGWIFFFYVEPFLSPDLKIQLVTYVFLNQLGEGGLSLIFFIGFFVFWANFSIKLISLNLFNKIVDSAYPLKLESELEEDYRYSPRKIKKAPERRQAMAVLWGHSYSHSIILLVLWLKNIQNTS
;
A
#
# COMPACT_ATOMS: atom_id res chain seq x y z
N MET A 1 -28.14 12.49 5.25
CA MET A 1 -26.80 11.87 5.30
C MET A 1 -26.65 11.03 4.05
N VAL A 2 -25.81 11.44 3.11
CA VAL A 2 -25.50 10.63 1.92
C VAL A 2 -24.48 9.59 2.36
N PHE A 3 -24.85 8.31 2.36
CA PHE A 3 -23.91 7.25 2.71
C PHE A 3 -22.80 7.21 1.63
N PRO A 4 -21.51 7.25 1.99
CA PRO A 4 -20.41 7.31 1.03
C PRO A 4 -20.12 5.94 0.40
N LEU A 5 -21.18 5.25 -0.05
CA LEU A 5 -21.09 3.95 -0.73
C LEU A 5 -20.12 3.98 -1.92
N PRO A 6 -20.14 5.02 -2.79
CA PRO A 6 -19.23 5.06 -3.94
C PRO A 6 -17.76 5.11 -3.50
N THR A 7 -17.46 5.88 -2.45
CA THR A 7 -16.10 6.01 -1.91
C THR A 7 -15.60 4.70 -1.32
N ILE A 8 -16.43 4.00 -0.53
CA ILE A 8 -16.07 2.71 0.08
C ILE A 8 -15.80 1.65 -1.01
N LEU A 9 -16.67 1.57 -2.02
CA LEU A 9 -16.50 0.64 -3.13
C LEU A 9 -15.23 0.91 -3.92
N LEU A 10 -14.98 2.18 -4.26
CA LEU A 10 -13.80 2.59 -5.01
C LEU A 10 -12.50 2.35 -4.23
N GLN A 11 -12.50 2.65 -2.93
CA GLN A 11 -11.36 2.39 -2.05
C GLN A 11 -11.06 0.89 -1.95
N THR A 12 -12.09 0.07 -1.80
CA THR A 12 -11.96 -1.39 -1.74
C THR A 12 -11.43 -1.95 -3.06
N PHE A 13 -11.89 -1.41 -4.19
CA PHE A 13 -11.41 -1.77 -5.52
C PHE A 13 -9.93 -1.42 -5.71
N PHE A 14 -9.51 -0.21 -5.34
CA PHE A 14 -8.10 0.20 -5.40
C PHE A 14 -7.20 -0.60 -4.46
N LEU A 15 -7.68 -0.91 -3.25
CA LEU A 15 -6.98 -1.80 -2.33
C LEU A 15 -6.75 -3.18 -2.97
N THR A 16 -7.79 -3.73 -3.60
CA THR A 16 -7.72 -5.04 -4.27
C THR A 16 -6.72 -5.03 -5.43
N ILE A 17 -6.74 -4.00 -6.27
CA ILE A 17 -5.78 -3.81 -7.36
C ILE A 17 -4.35 -3.73 -6.81
N SER A 18 -4.13 -2.91 -5.78
CA SER A 18 -2.81 -2.73 -5.20
C SER A 18 -2.27 -4.04 -4.61
N VAL A 19 -3.09 -4.79 -3.86
CA VAL A 19 -2.72 -6.10 -3.32
C VAL A 19 -2.41 -7.11 -4.42
N ALA A 20 -3.20 -7.17 -5.49
CA ALA A 20 -2.98 -8.09 -6.60
C ALA A 20 -1.64 -7.81 -7.32
N ILE A 21 -1.33 -6.54 -7.57
CA ILE A 21 -0.10 -6.12 -8.23
C ILE A 21 1.10 -6.33 -7.29
N GLU A 22 1.03 -5.85 -6.05
CA GLU A 22 2.14 -5.91 -5.10
C GLU A 22 2.47 -7.34 -4.70
N SER A 23 1.46 -8.22 -4.54
CA SER A 23 1.71 -9.65 -4.30
C SER A 23 2.40 -10.34 -5.47
N SER A 24 2.06 -9.95 -6.71
CA SER A 24 2.73 -10.45 -7.91
C SER A 24 4.19 -9.99 -7.97
N VAL A 25 4.46 -8.74 -7.61
CA VAL A 25 5.83 -8.20 -7.54
C VAL A 25 6.64 -8.86 -6.41
N PHE A 26 6.04 -9.06 -5.23
CA PHE A 26 6.71 -9.78 -4.13
C PHE A 26 7.02 -11.23 -4.50
N TYR A 27 6.09 -11.94 -5.14
CA TYR A 27 6.34 -13.29 -5.62
C TYR A 27 7.51 -13.32 -6.62
N ALA A 28 7.50 -12.42 -7.61
CA ALA A 28 8.51 -12.37 -8.66
C ALA A 28 9.90 -11.92 -8.16
N ARG A 29 9.97 -10.99 -7.21
CA ARG A 29 11.24 -10.33 -6.81
C ARG A 29 11.79 -10.78 -5.47
N CYS A 30 10.94 -11.25 -4.55
CA CYS A 30 11.35 -11.66 -3.21
C CYS A 30 11.41 -13.18 -3.02
N GLN A 31 11.04 -13.98 -4.03
CA GLN A 31 11.07 -15.47 -4.00
C GLN A 31 10.34 -16.09 -2.81
N VAL A 32 9.37 -15.37 -2.24
CA VAL A 32 8.48 -15.87 -1.20
C VAL A 32 7.37 -16.71 -1.81
N SER A 33 6.76 -17.59 -1.01
CA SER A 33 5.63 -18.40 -1.49
C SER A 33 4.48 -17.50 -1.98
N ARG A 34 3.66 -18.02 -2.91
CA ARG A 34 2.51 -17.27 -3.45
C ARG A 34 1.55 -16.81 -2.34
N LYS A 35 1.27 -17.71 -1.38
CA LYS A 35 0.41 -17.43 -0.22
C LYS A 35 1.00 -16.30 0.63
N THR A 36 2.28 -16.42 0.99
CA THR A 36 2.96 -15.42 1.82
C THR A 36 3.06 -14.06 1.11
N SER A 37 3.26 -14.04 -0.21
CA SER A 37 3.31 -12.80 -0.99
C SER A 37 1.98 -12.03 -0.97
N VAL A 38 0.86 -12.76 -0.99
CA VAL A 38 -0.49 -12.17 -0.85
C VAL A 38 -0.71 -11.66 0.57
N GLU A 39 -0.33 -12.43 1.60
CA GLU A 39 -0.44 -12.02 3.01
C GLU A 39 0.37 -10.75 3.29
N TYR A 40 1.61 -10.68 2.81
CA TYR A 40 2.46 -9.49 2.91
C TYR A 40 1.84 -8.27 2.22
N ALA A 41 1.42 -8.43 0.97
CA ALA A 41 0.81 -7.34 0.22
C ALA A 41 -0.48 -6.84 0.90
N LEU A 42 -1.33 -7.75 1.36
CA LEU A 42 -2.56 -7.40 2.07
C LEU A 42 -2.28 -6.63 3.36
N ALA A 43 -1.39 -7.16 4.22
CA ALA A 43 -1.05 -6.53 5.49
C ALA A 43 -0.46 -5.12 5.30
N ILE A 44 0.51 -4.98 4.39
CA ILE A 44 1.17 -3.70 4.13
C ILE A 44 0.18 -2.68 3.55
N ASN A 45 -0.69 -3.09 2.62
CA ASN A 45 -1.70 -2.20 2.05
C ASN A 45 -2.74 -1.75 3.08
N LEU A 46 -3.20 -2.66 3.93
CA LEU A 46 -4.15 -2.34 5.00
C LEU A 46 -3.52 -1.38 6.02
N ILE A 47 -2.30 -1.65 6.48
CA ILE A 47 -1.58 -0.74 7.40
C ILE A 47 -1.41 0.64 6.75
N SER A 48 -0.97 0.70 5.49
CA SER A 48 -0.84 1.96 4.75
C SER A 48 -2.17 2.71 4.66
N ALA A 49 -3.28 2.01 4.39
CA ALA A 49 -4.61 2.61 4.33
C ALA A 49 -5.05 3.13 5.70
N CYS A 50 -4.87 2.36 6.78
CA CYS A 50 -5.19 2.77 8.14
C CYS A 50 -4.38 4.01 8.56
N VAL A 51 -3.06 4.00 8.33
CA VAL A 51 -2.20 5.15 8.63
C VAL A 51 -2.60 6.37 7.80
N GLY A 52 -2.92 6.19 6.52
CA GLY A 52 -3.41 7.26 5.65
C GLY A 52 -4.70 7.90 6.18
N TRP A 53 -5.67 7.10 6.62
CA TRP A 53 -6.92 7.59 7.21
C TRP A 53 -6.70 8.28 8.55
N ILE A 54 -5.88 7.71 9.44
CA ILE A 54 -5.52 8.35 10.72
C ILE A 54 -4.87 9.71 10.46
N PHE A 55 -3.92 9.77 9.53
CA PHE A 55 -3.27 11.02 9.14
C PHE A 55 -4.26 12.03 8.55
N PHE A 56 -5.17 11.59 7.68
CA PHE A 56 -6.21 12.43 7.12
C PHE A 56 -7.07 13.07 8.22
N PHE A 57 -7.61 12.27 9.15
CA PHE A 57 -8.43 12.78 10.24
C PHE A 57 -7.66 13.65 11.22
N TYR A 58 -6.36 13.40 11.40
CA TYR A 58 -5.51 14.24 12.22
C TYR A 58 -5.24 15.60 11.58
N VAL A 59 -5.06 15.65 10.26
CA VAL A 59 -4.70 16.87 9.52
C VAL A 59 -5.93 17.70 9.13
N GLU A 60 -7.07 17.06 8.82
CA GLU A 60 -8.34 17.70 8.47
C GLU A 60 -8.73 18.92 9.34
N PRO A 61 -8.66 18.89 10.69
CA PRO A 61 -9.05 20.03 11.52
C PRO A 61 -8.11 21.24 11.40
N PHE A 62 -6.89 21.06 10.90
CA PHE A 62 -5.91 22.13 10.72
C PHE A 62 -5.99 22.82 9.35
N LEU A 63 -6.84 22.31 8.43
CA LEU A 63 -7.01 22.90 7.10
C LEU A 63 -7.87 24.16 7.15
N SER A 64 -7.59 25.10 6.25
CA SER A 64 -8.49 26.23 6.00
C SER A 64 -9.84 25.73 5.47
N PRO A 65 -10.94 26.47 5.71
CA PRO A 65 -12.28 26.06 5.27
C PRO A 65 -12.36 25.73 3.78
N ASP A 66 -11.70 26.53 2.94
CA ASP A 66 -11.69 26.34 1.48
C ASP A 66 -10.97 25.05 1.07
N LEU A 67 -9.80 24.78 1.67
CA LEU A 67 -9.04 23.55 1.41
C LEU A 67 -9.78 22.33 1.94
N LYS A 68 -10.46 22.44 3.08
CA LYS A 68 -11.27 21.35 3.64
C LYS A 68 -12.39 20.95 2.69
N ILE A 69 -13.14 21.93 2.16
CA ILE A 69 -14.22 21.66 1.20
C ILE A 69 -13.67 21.03 -0.07
N GLN A 70 -12.57 21.55 -0.62
CA GLN A 70 -11.93 20.98 -1.81
C GLN A 70 -11.45 19.54 -1.57
N LEU A 71 -10.81 19.27 -0.42
CA LEU A 71 -10.28 17.96 -0.08
C LEU A 71 -11.41 16.94 0.13
N VAL A 72 -12.46 17.29 0.87
CA VAL A 72 -13.63 16.43 1.08
C VAL A 72 -14.34 16.19 -0.25
N THR A 73 -14.55 17.22 -1.06
CA THR A 73 -15.17 17.07 -2.39
C THR A 73 -14.33 16.17 -3.28
N TYR A 74 -13.00 16.31 -3.27
CA TYR A 74 -12.12 15.44 -4.04
C TYR A 74 -12.17 13.99 -3.55
N VAL A 75 -12.05 13.76 -2.23
CA VAL A 75 -12.04 12.40 -1.65
C VAL A 75 -13.39 11.69 -1.83
N PHE A 76 -14.51 12.39 -1.69
CA PHE A 76 -15.85 11.79 -1.76
C PHE A 76 -16.44 11.77 -3.17
N LEU A 77 -16.26 12.84 -3.96
CA LEU A 77 -16.88 13.00 -5.27
C LEU A 77 -15.89 12.82 -6.44
N ASN A 78 -14.58 12.77 -6.17
CA ASN A 78 -13.52 12.66 -7.19
C ASN A 78 -13.65 13.75 -8.27
N GLN A 79 -14.01 14.96 -7.85
CA GLN A 79 -14.13 16.14 -8.71
C GLN A 79 -12.98 17.11 -8.39
N LEU A 80 -12.29 17.58 -9.44
CA LEU A 80 -11.20 18.54 -9.35
C LEU A 80 -11.77 19.93 -9.65
N GLY A 81 -11.58 20.89 -8.74
CA GLY A 81 -11.98 22.29 -8.97
C GLY A 81 -11.10 22.97 -10.04
N GLU A 82 -11.65 24.01 -10.69
CA GLU A 82 -10.92 24.80 -11.69
C GLU A 82 -9.77 25.59 -11.03
N GLY A 83 -8.53 25.41 -11.53
CA GLY A 83 -7.35 26.17 -11.09
C GLY A 83 -6.34 25.44 -10.18
N GLY A 84 -6.59 24.19 -9.78
CA GLY A 84 -5.79 23.48 -8.76
C GLY A 84 -4.73 22.48 -9.26
N LEU A 85 -4.52 22.30 -10.56
CA LEU A 85 -3.71 21.19 -11.11
C LEU A 85 -2.28 21.12 -10.55
N SER A 86 -1.62 22.27 -10.39
CA SER A 86 -0.25 22.32 -9.85
C SER A 86 -0.20 21.91 -8.38
N LEU A 87 -1.09 22.46 -7.54
CA LEU A 87 -1.17 22.16 -6.12
C LEU A 87 -1.54 20.68 -5.88
N ILE A 88 -2.48 20.15 -6.66
CA ILE A 88 -2.91 18.75 -6.59
C ILE A 88 -1.80 17.81 -7.02
N PHE A 89 -1.00 18.18 -8.04
CA PHE A 89 0.17 17.41 -8.43
C PHE A 89 1.19 17.34 -7.28
N PHE A 90 1.49 18.45 -6.62
CA PHE A 90 2.40 18.45 -5.47
C PHE A 90 1.85 17.61 -4.31
N ILE A 91 0.58 17.76 -3.95
CA ILE A 91 -0.05 16.94 -2.91
C ILE A 91 0.04 15.46 -3.27
N GLY A 92 -0.35 15.09 -4.51
CA GLY A 92 -0.29 13.71 -4.99
C GLY A 92 1.14 13.13 -4.94
N PHE A 93 2.13 13.92 -5.33
CA PHE A 93 3.54 13.54 -5.26
C PHE A 93 3.98 13.27 -3.81
N PHE A 94 3.68 14.16 -2.87
CA PHE A 94 4.04 13.95 -1.46
C PHE A 94 3.28 12.78 -0.84
N VAL A 95 1.99 12.61 -1.17
CA VAL A 95 1.17 11.48 -0.70
C VAL A 95 1.70 10.14 -1.23
N PHE A 96 2.18 10.09 -2.48
CA PHE A 96 2.82 8.91 -3.06
C PHE A 96 4.08 8.55 -2.25
N TRP A 97 4.98 9.51 -2.04
CA TRP A 97 6.21 9.26 -1.27
C TRP A 97 5.93 8.88 0.19
N ALA A 98 4.97 9.54 0.84
CA ALA A 98 4.57 9.21 2.20
C ALA A 98 4.03 7.77 2.30
N ASN A 99 3.14 7.37 1.39
CA ASN A 99 2.63 6.00 1.34
C ASN A 99 3.76 4.99 1.09
N PHE A 100 4.64 5.27 0.13
CA PHE A 100 5.81 4.43 -0.12
C PHE A 100 6.67 4.24 1.14
N SER A 101 6.95 5.32 1.88
CA SER A 101 7.70 5.26 3.13
C SER A 101 6.99 4.42 4.20
N ILE A 102 5.67 4.61 4.38
CA ILE A 102 4.87 3.81 5.33
C ILE A 102 4.96 2.32 4.97
N LYS A 103 4.87 1.97 3.69
CA LYS A 103 4.97 0.59 3.22
C LYS A 103 6.34 -0.02 3.50
N LEU A 104 7.42 0.72 3.28
CA LEU A 104 8.78 0.29 3.62
C LEU A 104 8.94 0.04 5.13
N ILE A 105 8.48 0.99 5.97
CA ILE A 105 8.54 0.86 7.43
C ILE A 105 7.74 -0.37 7.88
N SER A 106 6.54 -0.55 7.33
CA SER A 106 5.66 -1.68 7.64
C SER A 106 6.30 -3.03 7.31
N LEU A 107 6.94 -3.15 6.14
CA LEU A 107 7.65 -4.36 5.76
C LEU A 107 8.83 -4.65 6.69
N ASN A 108 9.61 -3.63 7.05
CA ASN A 108 10.74 -3.77 7.98
C ASN A 108 10.28 -4.19 9.38
N LEU A 109 9.21 -3.60 9.88
CA LEU A 109 8.61 -3.99 11.16
C LEU A 109 8.11 -5.44 11.12
N PHE A 110 7.42 -5.83 10.04
CA PHE A 110 6.94 -7.19 9.89
C PHE A 110 8.10 -8.19 9.85
N ASN A 111 9.17 -7.90 9.10
CA ASN A 111 10.37 -8.74 9.06
C ASN A 111 11.00 -8.88 10.45
N LYS A 112 11.12 -7.79 11.21
CA LYS A 112 11.64 -7.81 12.59
C LYS A 112 10.76 -8.62 13.54
N ILE A 113 9.44 -8.50 13.43
CA ILE A 113 8.50 -9.29 14.26
C ILE A 113 8.62 -10.77 13.93
N VAL A 114 8.69 -11.13 12.64
CA VAL A 114 8.88 -12.52 12.21
C VAL A 114 10.23 -13.08 12.69
N ASP A 115 11.31 -12.32 12.58
CA ASP A 115 12.64 -12.74 13.07
C ASP A 115 12.70 -12.85 14.60
N SER A 116 11.98 -11.99 15.31
CA SER A 116 11.87 -12.01 16.77
C SER A 116 10.97 -13.15 17.28
N ALA A 117 9.91 -13.48 16.54
CA ALA A 117 8.99 -14.57 16.88
C ALA A 117 9.59 -15.95 16.59
N TYR A 118 10.51 -16.03 15.64
CA TYR A 118 11.29 -17.23 15.32
C TYR A 118 12.78 -16.90 15.41
N PRO A 119 13.32 -16.65 16.63
CA PRO A 119 14.75 -16.54 16.77
C PRO A 119 15.32 -17.86 16.29
N LEU A 120 16.35 -17.81 15.44
CA LEU A 120 17.12 -18.97 15.02
C LEU A 120 17.68 -19.68 16.27
N LYS A 121 16.88 -20.53 16.91
CA LYS A 121 17.35 -21.62 17.76
C LYS A 121 17.78 -22.72 16.82
N LEU A 122 19.03 -22.67 16.35
CA LEU A 122 19.72 -23.87 15.91
C LEU A 122 21.24 -23.68 15.88
N GLU A 123 21.85 -23.50 17.05
CA GLU A 123 23.29 -23.77 17.24
C GLU A 123 23.52 -25.04 18.07
N SER A 124 22.53 -25.68 18.69
CA SER A 124 22.79 -26.92 19.43
C SER A 124 21.53 -27.75 19.67
N GLU A 125 21.70 -29.06 19.51
CA GLU A 125 20.84 -30.13 20.05
C GLU A 125 19.49 -30.34 19.34
N LEU A 126 19.48 -31.22 18.34
CA LEU A 126 19.10 -32.65 18.52
C LEU A 126 18.97 -33.31 17.14
N GLU A 127 19.70 -34.41 16.98
CA GLU A 127 19.35 -35.46 16.03
C GLU A 127 17.91 -35.90 16.30
N GLU A 128 17.05 -35.87 15.28
CA GLU A 128 16.22 -37.01 14.84
C GLU A 128 15.09 -36.53 13.92
N ASP A 129 15.05 -37.19 12.77
CA ASP A 129 13.86 -37.54 11.99
C ASP A 129 12.70 -36.54 11.92
N TYR A 130 12.76 -35.58 10.99
CA TYR A 130 11.56 -35.18 10.25
C TYR A 130 11.91 -34.82 8.81
N ARG A 131 11.37 -35.62 7.89
CA ARG A 131 11.35 -35.46 6.44
C ARG A 131 10.46 -34.30 5.96
N TYR A 132 10.53 -33.15 6.65
CA TYR A 132 9.91 -31.90 6.23
C TYR A 132 11.00 -30.83 6.26
N SER A 133 11.73 -30.72 5.16
CA SER A 133 12.67 -29.61 4.95
C SER A 133 11.88 -28.31 5.08
N PRO A 134 12.08 -27.49 6.13
CA PRO A 134 11.58 -26.13 6.10
C PRO A 134 12.41 -25.47 5.01
N ARG A 135 11.79 -25.26 3.84
CA ARG A 135 12.37 -24.52 2.73
C ARG A 135 12.98 -23.27 3.36
N LYS A 136 14.31 -23.21 3.48
CA LYS A 136 15.03 -22.04 3.99
C LYS A 136 14.48 -20.87 3.21
N ILE A 137 13.66 -20.04 3.85
CA ILE A 137 13.15 -18.82 3.25
C ILE A 137 14.41 -17.97 3.06
N LYS A 138 15.01 -18.04 1.87
CA LYS A 138 16.08 -17.13 1.50
C LYS A 138 15.42 -15.77 1.41
N LYS A 139 15.39 -15.07 2.54
CA LYS A 139 14.93 -13.69 2.60
C LYS A 139 15.70 -12.93 1.53
N ALA A 140 14.98 -12.29 0.61
CA ALA A 140 15.63 -11.43 -0.36
C ALA A 140 16.40 -10.35 0.41
N PRO A 141 17.59 -9.93 -0.05
CA PRO A 141 18.33 -8.82 0.54
C PRO A 141 17.41 -7.61 0.74
N GLU A 142 17.55 -6.87 1.83
CA GLU A 142 16.70 -5.71 2.17
C GLU A 142 16.56 -4.74 0.97
N ARG A 143 17.66 -4.51 0.23
CA ARG A 143 17.65 -3.72 -1.00
C ARG A 143 16.69 -4.26 -2.08
N ARG A 144 16.63 -5.58 -2.27
CA ARG A 144 15.70 -6.20 -3.25
C ARG A 144 14.26 -6.10 -2.79
N GLN A 145 14.01 -6.19 -1.49
CA GLN A 145 12.68 -6.02 -0.91
C GLN A 145 12.20 -4.57 -1.03
N ALA A 146 13.03 -3.60 -0.68
CA ALA A 146 12.72 -2.17 -0.82
C ALA A 146 12.43 -1.80 -2.28
N MET A 147 13.22 -2.33 -3.22
CA MET A 147 12.93 -2.18 -4.64
C MET A 147 11.61 -2.84 -5.02
N ALA A 148 11.31 -4.06 -4.54
CA ALA A 148 10.04 -4.72 -4.83
C ALA A 148 8.83 -3.91 -4.34
N VAL A 149 8.91 -3.30 -3.14
CA VAL A 149 7.89 -2.37 -2.64
C VAL A 149 7.76 -1.17 -3.58
N LEU A 150 8.88 -0.58 -4.01
CA LEU A 150 8.86 0.58 -4.91
C LEU A 150 8.21 0.25 -6.25
N TRP A 151 8.62 -0.84 -6.88
CA TRP A 151 8.05 -1.30 -8.16
C TRP A 151 6.55 -1.60 -8.04
N GLY A 152 6.15 -2.33 -7.00
CA GLY A 152 4.74 -2.66 -6.77
C GLY A 152 3.89 -1.42 -6.50
N HIS A 153 4.41 -0.49 -5.69
CA HIS A 153 3.75 0.77 -5.39
C HIS A 153 3.58 1.65 -6.64
N SER A 154 4.64 1.78 -7.44
CA SER A 154 4.60 2.52 -8.70
C SER A 154 3.61 1.91 -9.69
N TYR A 155 3.65 0.59 -9.93
CA TYR A 155 2.74 -0.06 -10.87
C TYR A 155 1.28 0.03 -10.43
N SER A 156 1.00 -0.19 -9.14
CA SER A 156 -0.36 -0.07 -8.63
C SER A 156 -0.90 1.36 -8.76
N HIS A 157 -0.08 2.37 -8.44
CA HIS A 157 -0.48 3.77 -8.61
C HIS A 157 -0.66 4.16 -10.07
N SER A 158 0.20 3.68 -10.99
CA SER A 158 0.02 3.92 -12.42
C SER A 158 -1.31 3.38 -12.93
N ILE A 159 -1.72 2.17 -12.51
CA ILE A 159 -3.00 1.58 -12.90
C ILE A 159 -4.17 2.33 -12.27
N ILE A 160 -4.08 2.70 -11.00
CA ILE A 160 -5.13 3.49 -10.32
C ILE A 160 -5.32 4.83 -11.03
N LEU A 161 -4.24 5.54 -11.35
CA LEU A 161 -4.28 6.80 -12.09
C LEU A 161 -4.92 6.64 -13.47
N LEU A 162 -4.60 5.55 -14.18
CA LEU A 162 -5.21 5.24 -15.47
C LEU A 162 -6.72 5.02 -15.33
N VAL A 163 -7.17 4.27 -14.32
CA VAL A 163 -8.59 4.07 -14.04
C VAL A 163 -9.30 5.40 -13.72
N LEU A 164 -8.68 6.24 -12.88
CA LEU A 164 -9.23 7.56 -12.55
C LEU A 164 -9.31 8.48 -13.76
N TRP A 165 -8.30 8.46 -14.62
CA TRP A 165 -8.26 9.24 -15.85
C TRP A 165 -9.38 8.82 -16.82
N LEU A 166 -9.58 7.51 -17.02
CA LEU A 166 -10.67 6.98 -17.84
C LEU A 166 -12.05 7.39 -17.29
N LYS A 167 -12.25 7.29 -15.98
CA LYS A 167 -13.48 7.75 -15.32
C LYS A 167 -13.71 9.25 -15.53
N ASN A 168 -12.66 10.07 -15.44
CA ASN A 168 -12.78 11.51 -15.61
C ASN A 168 -13.25 11.89 -17.02
N ILE A 169 -12.72 11.23 -18.06
CA ILE A 169 -13.14 11.45 -19.47
C ILE A 169 -14.63 11.15 -19.66
N GLN A 170 -15.12 10.06 -19.09
CA GLN A 170 -16.53 9.67 -19.19
C GLN A 170 -17.48 10.67 -18.53
N ASN A 171 -17.06 11.33 -17.45
CA ASN A 171 -17.88 12.31 -16.75
C ASN A 171 -17.92 13.69 -17.44
N THR A 172 -16.97 13.98 -18.34
CA THR A 172 -16.93 15.22 -19.15
C THR A 172 -17.63 15.10 -20.50
N SER A 173 -18.19 13.94 -20.84
CA SER A 173 -18.92 13.65 -22.10
C SER A 173 -20.42 13.60 -21.84
#